data_AF-E0SA28-F1
#
_entry.id   AF-E0SA28-F1
#
_cell.length_a   1.000
_cell.length_b   1.000
_cell.length_c   1.000
_cell.angle_alpha   90.00
_cell.angle_beta   90.00
_cell.angle_gamma   90.00
#
_symmetry.space_group_name_H-M   'P 1'
#
loop_
_entity.id
_entity.type
_entity.pdbx_description
1 polymer ?
#
loop_
_entity_poly.entity_id
_entity_poly.type
_entity_poly.pdbx_seq_one_letter_code
_entity_poly.pdbx_strand_id
1 'polypeptide(L)'
;MMEEIYDVRPEKFNEALKSYLKSTNKVVPIKDHDIMKTGEGREQAPIDEDWYFTRMASIVRQISIRGTVTPEYLANKYGSSKNRGCRPSKYVGAYPEIGISVLENLKNMGWINDHPQDMLTEKGKTVVKEIIEKVRE
;
A
#
# COMPACT_ATOMS: atom_id res chain seq x y z
N MET A 1 7.13 10.76 11.37
CA MET A 1 6.43 11.46 10.26
C MET A 1 7.50 12.06 9.36
N MET A 2 7.40 11.89 8.04
CA MET A 2 8.35 12.50 7.08
C MET A 2 7.66 13.65 6.36
N GLU A 3 8.17 14.87 6.50
CA GLU A 3 7.58 16.08 5.89
C GLU A 3 7.85 16.14 4.38
N GLU A 4 9.04 15.68 3.94
CA GLU A 4 9.51 15.69 2.55
C GLU A 4 8.55 15.01 1.56
N ILE A 5 7.65 14.14 2.04
CA ILE A 5 6.68 13.42 1.21
C ILE A 5 5.55 14.30 0.68
N TYR A 6 5.32 15.46 1.32
CA TYR A 6 4.31 16.42 0.88
C TYR A 6 4.82 17.32 -0.25
N ASP A 7 6.14 17.38 -0.45
CA ASP A 7 6.77 18.21 -1.49
C ASP A 7 6.62 17.61 -2.91
N VAL A 8 6.20 16.34 -3.02
CA VAL A 8 6.07 15.62 -4.29
C VAL A 8 4.62 15.26 -4.59
N ARG A 9 4.29 15.21 -5.89
CA ARG A 9 2.98 14.73 -6.33
C ARG A 9 2.79 13.26 -5.95
N PRO A 10 1.68 12.90 -5.31
CA PRO A 10 1.46 11.54 -4.79
C PRO A 10 1.42 10.48 -5.89
N GLU A 11 0.86 10.81 -7.05
CA GLU A 11 0.77 9.93 -8.21
C GLU A 11 2.17 9.54 -8.71
N LYS A 12 3.04 10.54 -8.95
CA LYS A 12 4.41 10.33 -9.40
C LYS A 12 5.24 9.52 -8.40
N PHE A 13 5.09 9.83 -7.10
CA PHE A 13 5.75 9.06 -6.05
C PHE A 13 5.35 7.58 -6.07
N ASN A 14 4.05 7.30 -6.15
CA ASN A 14 3.54 5.93 -6.15
C ASN A 14 4.04 5.16 -7.39
N GLU A 15 4.09 5.79 -8.56
CA GLU A 15 4.56 5.17 -9.80
C GLU A 15 6.07 4.90 -9.78
N ALA A 16 6.88 5.85 -9.29
CA ALA A 16 8.31 5.67 -9.12
C ALA A 16 8.62 4.54 -8.13
N LEU A 17 7.91 4.49 -7.00
CA LEU A 17 8.08 3.45 -6.00
C LEU A 17 7.58 2.08 -6.51
N LYS A 18 6.48 2.03 -7.28
CA LYS A 18 6.02 0.81 -7.97
C LYS A 18 7.13 0.23 -8.84
N SER A 19 7.74 1.07 -9.67
CA SER A 19 8.84 0.67 -10.57
C SER A 19 10.06 0.15 -9.81
N TYR A 20 10.42 0.81 -8.71
CA TYR A 20 11.51 0.38 -7.84
C TYR A 20 11.24 -0.98 -7.17
N LEU A 21 10.03 -1.16 -6.62
CA LEU A 21 9.63 -2.42 -5.97
C LEU A 21 9.64 -3.60 -6.93
N LYS A 22 9.20 -3.39 -8.17
CA LYS A 22 9.30 -4.39 -9.24
C LYS A 22 10.74 -4.77 -9.54
N SER A 23 11.62 -3.79 -9.69
CA SER A 23 13.04 -4.05 -10.00
C SER A 23 13.76 -4.85 -8.92
N THR A 24 13.27 -4.80 -7.68
CA THR A 24 13.90 -5.44 -6.54
C THR A 24 13.66 -6.96 -6.49
N ASN A 25 12.60 -7.49 -7.14
CA ASN A 25 12.23 -8.92 -7.17
C ASN A 25 12.16 -9.64 -5.79
N LYS A 26 12.09 -8.90 -4.68
CA LYS A 26 11.97 -9.44 -3.32
C LYS A 26 10.53 -9.49 -2.80
N VAL A 27 9.57 -8.95 -3.57
CA VAL A 27 8.16 -8.95 -3.19
C VAL A 27 7.55 -10.28 -3.62
N VAL A 28 6.89 -10.96 -2.69
CA VAL A 28 6.04 -12.12 -3.01
C VAL A 28 4.59 -11.63 -2.94
N PRO A 29 3.89 -11.50 -4.09
CA PRO A 29 2.48 -11.17 -4.09
C PRO A 29 1.66 -12.23 -3.35
N ILE A 30 0.51 -11.82 -2.84
CA ILE A 30 -0.45 -12.76 -2.26
C ILE A 30 -0.87 -13.81 -3.29
N LYS A 31 -1.19 -15.01 -2.80
CA LYS A 31 -1.71 -16.09 -3.63
C LYS A 31 -2.98 -15.62 -4.35
N ASP A 32 -3.11 -15.96 -5.63
CA ASP A 32 -4.29 -15.68 -6.46
C ASP A 32 -4.60 -14.17 -6.62
N HIS A 33 -3.57 -13.31 -6.54
CA HIS A 33 -3.71 -11.84 -6.67
C HIS A 33 -4.27 -11.38 -8.02
N ASP A 34 -4.15 -12.21 -9.05
CA ASP A 34 -4.63 -11.98 -10.41
C ASP A 34 -6.16 -12.09 -10.54
N ILE A 35 -6.78 -12.99 -9.77
CA ILE A 35 -8.22 -13.25 -9.83
C ILE A 35 -9.00 -12.63 -8.67
N MET A 36 -8.32 -12.26 -7.58
CA MET A 36 -8.99 -11.81 -6.36
C MET A 36 -9.52 -10.37 -6.45
N LYS A 37 -10.62 -10.12 -5.75
CA LYS A 37 -11.11 -8.76 -5.47
C LYS A 37 -10.31 -8.15 -4.34
N THR A 38 -10.24 -6.81 -4.28
CA THR A 38 -9.50 -6.10 -3.23
C THR A 38 -10.33 -5.77 -1.98
N GLY A 39 -11.64 -6.02 -2.02
CA GLY A 39 -12.54 -5.79 -0.90
C GLY A 39 -13.98 -6.19 -1.23
N GLU A 40 -14.81 -6.31 -0.20
CA GLU A 40 -16.19 -6.81 -0.30
C GLU A 40 -17.10 -5.90 -1.15
N GLY A 41 -16.77 -4.61 -1.25
CA GLY A 41 -17.51 -3.63 -2.03
C GLY A 41 -17.13 -3.60 -3.52
N ARG A 42 -16.09 -4.34 -3.92
CA ARG A 42 -15.65 -4.39 -5.32
C ARG A 42 -16.40 -5.48 -6.08
N GLU A 43 -16.81 -5.16 -7.30
CA GLU A 43 -17.53 -6.10 -8.16
C GLU A 43 -16.57 -6.94 -9.02
N GLN A 44 -15.38 -6.42 -9.31
CA GLN A 44 -14.36 -7.04 -10.16
C GLN A 44 -12.96 -6.93 -9.54
N ALA A 45 -12.03 -7.75 -10.04
CA ALA A 45 -10.60 -7.64 -9.74
C ALA A 45 -10.01 -6.35 -10.38
N PRO A 46 -8.87 -5.86 -9.88
CA PRO A 46 -8.18 -4.73 -10.51
C PRO A 46 -7.76 -5.03 -11.96
N ILE A 47 -7.82 -4.01 -12.81
CA ILE A 47 -7.44 -4.13 -14.24
C ILE A 47 -5.92 -4.16 -14.42
N ASP A 48 -5.18 -3.43 -13.58
CA ASP A 48 -3.71 -3.40 -13.58
C ASP A 48 -3.18 -4.73 -13.04
N GLU A 49 -2.44 -5.49 -13.85
CA GLU A 49 -1.80 -6.75 -13.42
C GLU A 49 -0.86 -6.52 -12.24
N ASP A 50 -0.24 -5.35 -12.16
CA ASP A 50 0.72 -4.99 -11.13
C ASP A 50 0.09 -4.19 -9.98
N TRP A 51 -1.24 -4.29 -9.81
CA TRP A 51 -1.96 -3.55 -8.78
C TRP A 51 -1.40 -3.80 -7.38
N TYR A 52 -0.81 -4.98 -7.12
CA TYR A 52 -0.22 -5.32 -5.84
C TYR A 52 0.98 -4.41 -5.50
N PHE A 53 1.84 -4.12 -6.47
CA PHE A 53 2.96 -3.19 -6.31
C PHE A 53 2.46 -1.75 -6.13
N THR A 54 1.43 -1.36 -6.87
CA THR A 54 0.75 -0.07 -6.70
C THR A 54 0.18 0.07 -5.28
N ARG A 55 -0.44 -1.00 -4.75
CA ARG A 55 -0.97 -1.07 -3.39
C ARG A 55 0.15 -0.94 -2.35
N MET A 56 1.24 -1.65 -2.55
CA MET A 56 2.43 -1.60 -1.69
C MET A 56 3.03 -0.20 -1.63
N ALA A 57 3.20 0.47 -2.78
CA ALA A 57 3.67 1.85 -2.84
C ALA A 57 2.75 2.81 -2.07
N SER A 58 1.43 2.68 -2.25
CA SER A 58 0.43 3.48 -1.52
C SER A 58 0.47 3.23 -0.01
N ILE A 59 0.70 1.99 0.43
CA ILE A 59 0.83 1.66 1.86
C ILE A 59 2.11 2.29 2.45
N VAL A 60 3.25 2.16 1.77
CA VAL A 60 4.50 2.80 2.21
C VAL A 60 4.31 4.32 2.35
N ARG A 61 3.67 4.97 1.37
CA ARG A 61 3.32 6.39 1.46
C ARG A 61 2.47 6.70 2.69
N GLN A 62 1.48 5.86 2.98
CA GLN A 62 0.60 6.05 4.13
C GLN A 62 1.35 5.92 5.46
N ILE A 63 2.33 5.02 5.54
CA ILE A 63 3.21 4.87 6.71
C ILE A 63 4.08 6.11 6.88
N SER A 64 4.65 6.64 5.80
CA SER A 64 5.47 7.87 5.85
C SER A 64 4.67 9.08 6.36
N ILE A 65 3.40 9.20 5.95
CA ILE A 65 2.48 10.26 6.35
C ILE A 65 2.06 10.11 7.81
N ARG A 66 1.55 8.92 8.19
CA ARG A 66 0.93 8.72 9.50
C ARG A 66 1.94 8.35 10.59
N GLY A 67 3.11 7.84 10.21
CA GLY A 67 4.11 7.25 11.09
C GLY A 67 3.83 5.79 11.40
N THR A 68 2.61 5.50 11.87
CA THR A 68 2.19 4.14 12.29
C THR A 68 0.93 3.69 11.56
N VAL A 69 0.88 2.39 11.21
CA VAL A 69 -0.29 1.78 10.58
C VAL A 69 -0.64 0.45 11.22
N THR A 70 -1.91 0.08 11.10
CA THR A 70 -2.42 -1.24 11.47
C THR A 70 -3.17 -1.84 10.29
N PRO A 71 -3.26 -3.17 10.18
CA PRO A 71 -4.05 -3.83 9.12
C PRO A 71 -5.50 -3.36 9.07
N GLU A 72 -6.15 -3.17 10.21
CA GLU A 72 -7.52 -2.67 10.31
C GLU A 72 -7.67 -1.24 9.78
N TYR A 73 -6.67 -0.39 10.03
CA TYR A 73 -6.65 0.94 9.46
C TYR A 73 -6.52 0.90 7.95
N LEU A 74 -5.65 0.04 7.41
CA LEU A 74 -5.49 -0.13 5.97
C LEU A 74 -6.78 -0.65 5.32
N ALA A 75 -7.42 -1.65 5.96
CA ALA A 75 -8.71 -2.17 5.51
C ALA A 75 -9.77 -1.07 5.43
N ASN A 76 -9.81 -0.17 6.43
CA ASN A 76 -10.71 0.96 6.40
C ASN A 76 -10.34 2.01 5.35
N LYS A 77 -9.05 2.36 5.26
CA LYS A 77 -8.57 3.39 4.32
C LYS A 77 -8.84 3.01 2.86
N TYR A 78 -8.73 1.72 2.54
CA TYR A 78 -8.98 1.19 1.19
C TYR A 78 -10.40 0.66 0.98
N GLY A 79 -11.30 0.89 1.94
CA GLY A 79 -12.71 0.53 1.86
C GLY A 79 -13.45 1.21 0.71
N SER A 80 -14.67 0.74 0.45
CA SER A 80 -15.51 1.25 -0.64
C SER A 80 -16.99 1.20 -0.29
N SER A 81 -17.80 1.95 -1.04
CA SER A 81 -19.26 1.85 -0.95
C SER A 81 -19.72 0.61 -1.71
N LYS A 82 -20.30 -0.36 -1.01
CA LYS A 82 -20.85 -1.58 -1.60
C LYS A 82 -22.21 -1.30 -2.22
N ASN A 83 -22.33 -1.60 -3.51
CA ASN A 83 -23.62 -1.70 -4.19
C ASN A 83 -24.38 -2.92 -3.65
N ARG A 84 -25.61 -2.71 -3.15
CA ARG A 84 -26.45 -3.74 -2.53
C ARG A 84 -27.73 -4.00 -3.35
N GLY A 85 -27.69 -3.69 -4.64
CA GLY A 85 -28.85 -3.79 -5.55
C GLY A 85 -29.90 -2.76 -5.18
N CYS A 86 -31.13 -3.21 -4.88
CA CYS A 86 -32.24 -2.31 -4.54
C CYS A 86 -32.11 -1.64 -3.15
N ARG A 87 -31.19 -2.10 -2.29
CA ARG A 87 -30.97 -1.49 -0.97
C ARG A 87 -29.97 -0.34 -1.06
N PRO A 88 -30.09 0.70 -0.20
CA PRO A 88 -29.11 1.77 -0.15
C PRO A 88 -27.68 1.26 0.05
N SER A 89 -26.73 1.91 -0.64
CA SER A 89 -25.31 1.60 -0.56
C SER A 89 -24.77 1.80 0.86
N LYS A 90 -23.84 0.93 1.27
CA LYS A 90 -23.21 0.99 2.59
C LYS A 90 -21.71 0.88 2.44
N TYR A 91 -20.98 1.63 3.27
CA TYR A 91 -19.53 1.47 3.38
C TYR A 91 -19.16 0.08 3.91
N VAL A 92 -18.17 -0.54 3.27
CA VAL A 92 -17.52 -1.79 3.69
C VAL A 92 -16.00 -1.66 3.57
N GLY A 93 -15.28 -2.36 4.45
CA GLY A 93 -13.82 -2.40 4.43
C GLY A 93 -13.24 -3.17 3.24
N ALA A 94 -11.97 -2.91 2.95
CA ALA A 94 -11.16 -3.76 2.08
C ALA A 94 -10.80 -5.07 2.80
N TYR A 95 -10.30 -6.05 2.03
CA TYR A 95 -9.83 -7.29 2.64
C TYR A 95 -8.53 -7.02 3.43
N PRO A 96 -8.49 -7.34 4.74
CA PRO A 96 -7.34 -7.07 5.59
C PRO A 96 -6.12 -7.91 5.20
N GLU A 97 -6.34 -9.09 4.62
CA GLU A 97 -5.30 -10.03 4.16
C GLU A 97 -4.29 -9.37 3.22
N ILE A 98 -4.76 -8.50 2.32
CA ILE A 98 -3.89 -7.76 1.39
C ILE A 98 -2.96 -6.82 2.16
N GLY A 99 -3.49 -6.11 3.17
CA GLY A 99 -2.70 -5.22 4.02
C GLY A 99 -1.67 -6.00 4.84
N ILE A 100 -2.07 -7.14 5.42
CA ILE A 100 -1.20 -8.03 6.18
C ILE A 100 -0.05 -8.53 5.30
N SER A 101 -0.37 -9.07 4.12
CA SER A 101 0.64 -9.60 3.19
C SER A 101 1.63 -8.53 2.74
N VAL A 102 1.18 -7.30 2.50
CA VAL A 102 2.07 -6.19 2.16
C VAL A 102 2.99 -5.83 3.34
N LEU A 103 2.46 -5.77 4.56
CA LEU A 103 3.24 -5.46 5.76
C LEU A 103 4.29 -6.54 6.04
N GLU A 104 3.93 -7.81 5.87
CA GLU A 104 4.87 -8.94 5.99
C GLU A 104 5.99 -8.86 4.95
N ASN A 105 5.66 -8.55 3.68
CA ASN A 105 6.67 -8.34 2.64
C ASN A 105 7.62 -7.18 3.00
N LEU A 106 7.09 -6.07 3.52
CA LEU A 106 7.90 -4.91 3.94
C LEU A 106 8.78 -5.23 5.16
N LYS A 107 8.32 -6.09 6.07
CA LYS A 107 9.11 -6.61 7.20
C LYS A 107 10.23 -7.52 6.72
N ASN A 108 9.96 -8.43 5.79
CA ASN A 108 10.97 -9.29 5.17
C ASN A 108 12.05 -8.49 4.44
N MET A 109 11.71 -7.32 3.88
CA MET A 109 12.67 -6.38 3.29
C MET A 109 13.45 -5.54 4.32
N GLY A 110 13.04 -5.56 5.58
CA GLY A 110 13.61 -4.74 6.65
C GLY A 110 13.25 -3.25 6.53
N TRP A 111 12.14 -2.92 5.87
CA TRP A 111 11.65 -1.54 5.74
C TRP A 111 10.73 -1.14 6.89
N ILE A 112 10.12 -2.12 7.55
CA ILE A 112 9.21 -1.95 8.69
C ILE A 112 9.76 -2.72 9.90
N ASN A 113 9.56 -2.17 11.10
CA ASN A 113 9.89 -2.81 12.38
C ASN A 113 8.78 -3.77 12.86
N ASP A 114 9.15 -4.82 13.61
CA ASP A 114 8.22 -5.77 14.26
C ASP A 114 7.63 -5.25 15.59
N HIS A 115 7.31 -3.97 15.66
CA HIS A 115 6.67 -3.38 16.84
C HIS A 115 5.14 -3.49 16.76
N PRO A 116 4.40 -3.40 17.90
CA PRO A 116 2.93 -3.38 17.90
C PRO A 116 2.33 -2.25 17.05
N GLN A 117 3.13 -1.25 16.69
CA GLN A 117 2.82 -0.27 15.68
C GLN A 117 3.88 -0.36 14.59
N ASP A 118 3.47 -0.79 13.39
CA ASP A 118 4.35 -0.93 12.24
C ASP A 118 4.85 0.47 11.82
N MET A 119 6.16 0.70 11.95
CA MET A 119 6.86 1.95 11.64
C MET A 119 7.99 1.71 10.64
N LEU A 120 8.30 2.73 9.84
CA LEU A 120 9.44 2.71 8.92
C LEU A 120 10.78 2.66 9.67
N THR A 121 11.64 1.70 9.28
CA THR A 121 13.04 1.60 9.69
C THR A 121 13.88 2.71 9.05
N GLU A 122 15.12 2.89 9.50
CA GLU A 122 16.07 3.80 8.84
C GLU A 122 16.27 3.45 7.36
N LYS A 123 16.40 2.15 7.05
CA LYS A 123 16.50 1.65 5.67
C LYS A 123 15.26 1.98 4.83
N GLY A 124 14.07 1.84 5.40
CA GLY A 124 12.84 2.21 4.72
C GLY A 124 12.78 3.72 4.42
N LYS A 125 13.23 4.55 5.37
CA LYS A 125 13.28 6.01 5.20
C LYS A 125 14.27 6.43 4.13
N THR A 126 15.46 5.84 4.05
CA THR A 126 16.46 6.19 3.02
C THR A 126 15.92 5.93 1.62
N VAL A 127 15.33 4.75 1.39
CA VAL A 127 14.70 4.42 0.10
C VAL A 127 13.59 5.39 -0.26
N VAL A 128 12.72 5.74 0.70
CA VAL A 128 11.65 6.72 0.45
C VAL A 128 12.23 8.09 0.06
N LYS A 129 13.31 8.54 0.70
CA LYS A 129 14.00 9.79 0.35
C LYS A 129 14.61 9.76 -1.05
N GLU A 130 15.30 8.67 -1.40
CA GLU A 130 15.88 8.48 -2.74
C GLU A 130 14.81 8.55 -3.83
N ILE A 131 13.63 7.97 -3.59
CA ILE A 131 12.50 8.05 -4.53
C ILE A 131 11.92 9.47 -4.58
N ILE A 132 11.85 10.18 -3.46
CA ILE A 132 11.41 11.58 -3.44
C ILE A 132 12.35 12.45 -4.26
N GLU A 133 13.67 12.30 -4.09
CA GLU A 133 14.68 13.04 -4.87
C GLU A 133 14.55 12.75 -6.36
N LYS A 134 14.43 11.47 -6.75
CA LYS A 134 14.24 11.07 -8.15
C LYS A 134 12.97 11.64 -8.80
N VAL A 135 11.92 11.92 -8.02
CA VAL A 135 10.65 12.49 -8.51
C VAL A 135 10.69 14.01 -8.57
N ARG A 136 11.59 14.65 -7.82
CA ARG A 136 11.82 16.11 -7.85
C ARG A 136 12.60 16.54 -9.08
N GLU A 137 13.54 15.71 -9.53
CA GLU A 137 14.23 15.85 -10.83
C GLU A 137 13.26 15.71 -12.00
#